data_AF-A0A821W3B7-F1
#
_entry.id   AF-A0A821W3B7-F1
#
_cell.length_a   1.000
_cell.length_b   1.000
_cell.length_c   1.000
_cell.angle_alpha   90.00
_cell.angle_beta   90.00
_cell.angle_gamma   90.00
#
_symmetry.space_group_name_H-M   'P 1'
#
loop_
_entity.id
_entity.type
_entity.pdbx_description
1 polymer ?
#
loop_
_entity_poly.entity_id
_entity_poly.type
_entity_poly.pdbx_seq_one_letter_code
_entity_poly.pdbx_strand_id
1 'polypeptide(L)'
;MNQNYSANLYRQRLKKTMRPTKRETLLESVRSVTKEYCKESSISGLKHLVEERTPHIEKAIWTITLIAALICSVSLVWMTFQRYYQAPLVTTQIPEGISINKIIFPAVGICTNNRISKRAVTELANALLKEKRNEKYNEKKMLSMLFGLGLLYNLQMDPNIVDVMELHQTLGEYDVNELMKNLQFSDAYDFPDAPSGSFSMQIVSPHVQLEVLASASFTEASRDIEHVSLKLRKCLFFDESSYLPFYTHSDCLLKCRMSFLMEKCNCTPFNMPKIRNTKTCDLTDVPCLTKYHAQSTTVRPDLEEIPPELELDLVGGGIYCPMCYPTCSKTTYNYDYTNVHIFPDHVNPTPDKDKIDWL
;
A
#
# COMPACT_ATOMS: atom_id res chain seq x y z
N MET A 1 -7.69 -24.13 -103.80
CA MET A 1 -6.85 -23.70 -102.66
C MET A 1 -7.35 -22.44 -101.91
N ASN A 2 -8.56 -21.91 -102.14
CA ASN A 2 -8.96 -20.59 -101.58
C ASN A 2 -10.12 -20.55 -100.56
N GLN A 3 -10.74 -21.67 -100.16
CA GLN A 3 -11.82 -21.65 -99.15
C GLN A 3 -11.35 -21.85 -97.70
N ASN A 4 -10.23 -22.54 -97.47
CA ASN A 4 -9.70 -22.74 -96.12
C ASN A 4 -8.96 -21.52 -95.54
N TYR A 5 -8.47 -20.63 -96.41
CA TYR A 5 -7.73 -19.43 -95.98
C TYR A 5 -8.67 -18.35 -95.44
N SER A 6 -9.83 -18.15 -96.08
CA SER A 6 -10.85 -17.19 -95.65
C SER A 6 -11.56 -17.61 -94.36
N ALA A 7 -11.82 -18.92 -94.18
CA ALA A 7 -12.37 -19.46 -92.94
C ALA A 7 -11.41 -19.32 -91.74
N ASN A 8 -10.10 -19.49 -91.95
CA ASN A 8 -9.09 -19.30 -90.91
C ASN A 8 -8.90 -17.82 -90.53
N LEU A 9 -8.93 -16.91 -91.51
CA LEU A 9 -8.93 -15.45 -91.26
C LEU A 9 -10.20 -14.99 -90.51
N TYR A 10 -11.35 -15.57 -90.83
CA TYR A 10 -12.61 -15.29 -90.13
C TYR A 10 -12.59 -15.82 -88.68
N ARG A 11 -12.09 -17.04 -88.43
CA ARG A 11 -11.88 -17.58 -87.07
C ARG A 11 -10.85 -16.78 -86.26
N GLN A 12 -9.78 -16.30 -86.90
CA GLN A 12 -8.79 -15.44 -86.24
C GLN A 12 -9.36 -14.07 -85.87
N ARG A 13 -10.25 -13.49 -86.70
CA ARG A 13 -10.96 -12.24 -86.36
C ARG A 13 -11.97 -12.44 -85.23
N LEU A 14 -12.72 -13.55 -85.21
CA LEU A 14 -13.65 -13.88 -84.12
C LEU A 14 -12.96 -14.08 -82.76
N LYS A 15 -11.75 -14.68 -82.73
CA LYS A 15 -10.92 -14.76 -81.51
C LYS A 15 -10.43 -13.40 -81.03
N LYS A 16 -10.25 -12.42 -81.93
CA LYS A 16 -9.84 -11.04 -81.59
C LYS A 16 -11.00 -10.18 -81.05
N THR A 17 -12.25 -10.61 -81.25
CA THR A 17 -13.48 -9.91 -80.86
C THR A 17 -14.23 -10.58 -79.70
N MET A 18 -13.61 -11.51 -78.95
CA MET A 18 -14.21 -11.99 -77.71
C MET A 18 -14.03 -10.89 -76.65
N ARG A 19 -15.15 -10.28 -76.22
CA ARG A 19 -15.15 -9.29 -75.15
C ARG A 19 -14.55 -9.95 -73.90
N PRO A 20 -13.55 -9.33 -73.26
CA PRO A 20 -12.95 -9.89 -72.06
C PRO A 20 -14.02 -10.10 -70.99
N THR A 21 -13.91 -11.22 -70.29
CA THR A 21 -14.85 -11.61 -69.24
C THR A 21 -14.85 -10.53 -68.15
N LYS A 22 -15.98 -10.31 -67.44
CA LYS A 22 -16.03 -9.32 -66.33
C LYS A 22 -14.90 -9.49 -65.30
N ARG A 23 -14.43 -10.72 -65.10
CA ARG A 23 -13.27 -11.03 -64.24
C ARG A 23 -11.94 -10.58 -64.83
N GLU A 24 -11.73 -10.73 -66.13
CA GLU A 24 -10.48 -10.36 -66.81
C GLU A 24 -10.32 -8.84 -66.84
N THR A 25 -11.39 -8.14 -67.19
CA THR A 25 -11.45 -6.66 -67.13
C THR A 25 -11.24 -6.12 -65.72
N LEU A 26 -11.81 -6.77 -64.69
CA LEU A 26 -11.58 -6.42 -63.29
C LEU A 26 -10.12 -6.65 -62.90
N LEU A 27 -9.53 -7.79 -63.25
CA LEU A 27 -8.15 -8.14 -62.90
C LEU A 27 -7.15 -7.17 -63.53
N GLU A 28 -7.39 -6.78 -64.78
CA GLU A 28 -6.56 -5.84 -65.52
C GLU A 28 -6.67 -4.41 -64.95
N SER A 29 -7.89 -4.02 -64.55
CA SER A 29 -8.13 -2.74 -63.85
C SER A 29 -7.47 -2.72 -62.46
N VAL A 30 -7.58 -3.81 -61.69
CA VAL A 30 -6.90 -3.92 -60.39
C VAL A 30 -5.38 -3.86 -60.59
N ARG A 31 -4.84 -4.56 -61.59
CA ARG A 31 -3.40 -4.54 -61.88
C ARG A 31 -2.90 -3.14 -62.25
N SER A 32 -3.65 -2.40 -63.07
CA SER A 32 -3.26 -1.04 -63.45
C SER A 32 -3.30 -0.10 -62.25
N VAL A 33 -4.37 -0.16 -61.44
CA VAL A 33 -4.52 0.67 -60.24
C VAL A 33 -3.45 0.35 -59.20
N THR A 34 -3.16 -0.93 -58.94
CA THR A 34 -2.10 -1.31 -57.99
C THR A 34 -0.72 -0.88 -58.48
N LYS A 35 -0.46 -0.96 -59.79
CA LYS A 35 0.81 -0.50 -60.39
C LYS A 35 0.98 1.01 -60.24
N GLU A 36 -0.07 1.78 -60.49
CA GLU A 36 -0.07 3.23 -60.33
C GLU A 36 0.08 3.64 -58.87
N TYR A 37 -0.68 3.00 -57.97
CA TYR A 37 -0.58 3.21 -56.53
C TYR A 37 0.84 2.93 -56.01
N CYS A 38 1.44 1.80 -56.37
CA CYS A 38 2.79 1.47 -55.91
C CYS A 38 3.87 2.42 -56.45
N LYS A 39 3.62 3.10 -57.56
CA LYS A 39 4.55 4.06 -58.15
C LYS A 39 4.47 5.43 -57.48
N GLU A 40 3.26 5.86 -57.14
CA GLU A 40 2.97 7.18 -56.54
C GLU A 40 2.86 7.14 -54.99
N SER A 41 2.93 5.95 -54.38
CA SER A 41 2.83 5.79 -52.92
C SER A 41 4.01 6.42 -52.19
N SER A 42 3.73 6.95 -51.00
CA SER A 42 4.73 7.44 -50.05
C SER A 42 5.48 6.32 -49.30
N ILE A 43 5.11 5.04 -49.52
CA ILE A 43 5.80 3.91 -48.91
C ILE A 43 7.15 3.69 -49.60
N SER A 44 8.22 4.03 -48.89
CA SER A 44 9.61 3.82 -49.31
C SER A 44 9.85 2.36 -49.73
N GLY A 45 10.40 2.15 -50.93
CA GLY A 45 10.73 0.83 -51.47
C GLY A 45 9.66 0.20 -52.37
N LEU A 46 8.39 0.63 -52.28
CA LEU A 46 7.29 0.05 -53.09
C LEU A 46 7.44 0.34 -54.59
N LYS A 47 8.00 1.50 -54.94
CA LYS A 47 8.34 1.90 -56.31
C LYS A 47 9.34 0.94 -56.97
N HIS A 48 10.34 0.47 -56.22
CA HIS A 48 11.38 -0.43 -56.73
C HIS A 48 10.86 -1.82 -57.09
N LEU A 49 9.75 -2.26 -56.47
CA LEU A 49 9.09 -3.52 -56.80
C LEU A 49 8.37 -3.48 -58.16
N VAL A 50 7.87 -2.31 -58.54
CA VAL A 50 6.96 -2.14 -59.68
C VAL A 50 7.64 -1.57 -60.93
N GLU A 51 8.77 -0.87 -60.77
CA GLU A 51 9.58 -0.37 -61.89
C GLU A 51 10.05 -1.55 -62.79
N GLU A 52 9.90 -1.40 -64.11
CA GLU A 52 10.20 -2.46 -65.08
C GLU A 52 11.72 -2.67 -65.27
N ARG A 53 12.51 -1.65 -64.92
CA ARG A 53 13.96 -1.59 -65.17
C ARG A 53 14.82 -2.07 -63.99
N THR A 54 14.22 -2.42 -62.86
CA THR A 54 14.97 -2.90 -61.68
C THR A 54 15.31 -4.39 -61.81
N PRO A 55 16.56 -4.80 -61.54
CA PRO A 55 16.98 -6.20 -61.60
C PRO A 55 16.26 -7.06 -60.56
N HIS A 56 16.05 -8.34 -60.88
CA HIS A 56 15.30 -9.28 -60.02
C HIS A 56 15.89 -9.43 -58.61
N ILE A 57 17.21 -9.30 -58.46
CA ILE A 57 17.89 -9.35 -57.16
C ILE A 57 17.51 -8.14 -56.30
N GLU A 58 17.46 -6.95 -56.88
CA GLU A 58 17.04 -5.73 -56.17
C GLU A 58 15.57 -5.84 -55.73
N LYS A 59 14.70 -6.41 -56.56
CA LYS A 59 13.30 -6.71 -56.18
C LYS A 59 13.21 -7.69 -55.01
N ALA A 60 14.07 -8.72 -54.97
CA ALA A 60 14.12 -9.67 -53.86
C ALA A 60 14.58 -9.00 -52.55
N ILE A 61 15.58 -8.12 -52.61
CA ILE A 61 16.05 -7.38 -51.43
C ILE A 61 14.95 -6.46 -50.90
N TRP A 62 14.31 -5.67 -51.77
CA TRP A 62 13.24 -4.76 -51.33
C TRP A 62 11.98 -5.48 -50.84
N THR A 63 11.66 -6.65 -51.38
CA THR A 63 10.54 -7.47 -50.86
C THR A 63 10.85 -8.00 -49.46
N ILE A 64 12.07 -8.50 -49.22
CA ILE A 64 12.50 -8.96 -47.89
C ILE A 64 12.51 -7.81 -46.88
N THR A 65 13.06 -6.64 -47.24
CA THR A 65 13.11 -5.48 -46.33
C THR A 65 11.72 -4.95 -46.01
N LEU A 66 10.80 -4.90 -46.97
CA LEU A 66 9.41 -4.52 -46.73
C LEU A 66 8.68 -5.51 -45.82
N ILE A 67 8.88 -6.81 -46.00
CA ILE A 67 8.29 -7.85 -45.13
C ILE A 67 8.86 -7.74 -43.71
N ALA A 68 10.17 -7.60 -43.57
CA ALA A 68 10.82 -7.43 -42.27
C ALA A 68 10.33 -6.16 -41.57
N ALA A 69 10.23 -5.03 -42.29
CA ALA A 69 9.70 -3.77 -41.77
C ALA A 69 8.24 -3.92 -41.31
N LEU A 70 7.41 -4.63 -42.07
CA LEU A 70 6.03 -4.90 -41.69
C LEU A 70 5.96 -5.75 -40.40
N ILE A 71 6.73 -6.83 -40.31
CA ILE A 71 6.79 -7.69 -39.12
C ILE A 71 7.23 -6.88 -37.89
N CYS A 72 8.29 -6.08 -38.02
CA CYS A 72 8.76 -5.20 -36.95
C CYS A 72 7.69 -4.19 -36.54
N SER A 73 7.01 -3.55 -37.50
CA SER A 73 5.96 -2.56 -37.21
C SER A 73 4.77 -3.18 -36.44
N VAL A 74 4.30 -4.36 -36.86
CA VAL A 74 3.22 -5.08 -36.19
C VAL A 74 3.65 -5.52 -34.79
N SER A 75 4.89 -5.99 -34.64
CA SER A 75 5.45 -6.40 -33.35
C SER A 75 5.56 -5.22 -32.38
N LEU A 76 6.01 -4.05 -32.85
CA LEU A 76 6.10 -2.83 -32.03
C LEU A 76 4.71 -2.32 -31.62
N VAL A 77 3.75 -2.32 -32.55
CA VAL A 77 2.36 -1.94 -32.25
C VAL A 77 1.77 -2.90 -31.22
N TRP A 78 1.98 -4.21 -31.39
CA TRP A 78 1.51 -5.20 -30.43
C TRP A 78 2.14 -5.02 -29.05
N MET A 79 3.46 -4.83 -28.99
CA MET A 79 4.17 -4.58 -27.73
C MET A 79 3.68 -3.30 -27.05
N THR A 80 3.47 -2.23 -27.81
CA THR A 80 2.97 -0.94 -27.29
C THR A 80 1.53 -1.07 -26.82
N PHE A 81 0.68 -1.77 -27.56
CA PHE A 81 -0.71 -2.05 -27.20
C PHE A 81 -0.79 -2.86 -25.90
N GLN A 82 0.02 -3.92 -25.77
CA GLN A 82 0.10 -4.69 -24.54
C GLN A 82 0.54 -3.81 -23.36
N ARG A 83 1.57 -2.97 -23.52
CA ARG A 83 2.03 -2.06 -22.47
C ARG A 83 0.96 -1.05 -22.06
N TYR A 84 0.21 -0.50 -23.02
CA TYR A 84 -0.88 0.44 -22.76
C TYR A 84 -2.02 -0.21 -21.96
N TYR A 85 -2.40 -1.44 -22.31
CA TYR A 85 -3.45 -2.16 -21.58
C TYR A 85 -3.01 -2.68 -20.21
N GLN A 86 -1.71 -2.94 -20.02
CA GLN A 86 -1.17 -3.45 -18.75
C GLN A 86 -0.85 -2.33 -17.75
N ALA A 87 -0.61 -1.09 -18.19
CA ALA A 87 -0.26 0.04 -17.34
C ALA A 87 -1.12 1.29 -17.63
N PRO A 88 -2.43 1.27 -17.30
CA PRO A 88 -3.34 2.38 -17.60
C PRO A 88 -3.10 3.63 -16.73
N LEU A 89 -2.26 3.53 -15.69
CA LEU A 89 -2.02 4.60 -14.73
C LEU A 89 -0.61 5.17 -14.91
N VAL A 90 -0.54 6.48 -15.18
CA VAL A 90 0.71 7.25 -15.19
C VAL A 90 0.75 8.09 -13.92
N THR A 91 1.76 7.88 -13.09
CA THR A 91 2.02 8.76 -11.95
C THR A 91 2.78 9.99 -12.44
N THR A 92 2.16 11.17 -12.33
CA THR A 92 2.85 12.43 -12.56
C THR A 92 3.30 12.99 -11.22
N GLN A 93 4.55 13.45 -11.15
CA GLN A 93 4.97 14.26 -10.02
C GLN A 93 4.37 15.65 -10.20
N ILE A 94 3.45 16.02 -9.32
CA ILE A 94 2.93 17.38 -9.27
C ILE A 94 4.12 18.29 -8.90
N PRO A 95 4.40 19.37 -9.66
CA PRO A 95 5.53 20.23 -9.38
C PRO A 95 5.40 20.81 -7.96
N GLU A 96 6.52 20.89 -7.25
CA GLU A 96 6.62 21.52 -5.93
C GLU A 96 5.93 22.89 -5.96
N GLY A 97 4.98 23.11 -5.04
CA GLY A 97 4.15 24.32 -5.07
C GLY A 97 2.83 24.26 -4.31
N ILE A 98 2.55 23.18 -3.57
CA ILE A 98 1.39 23.17 -2.66
C ILE A 98 1.72 24.04 -1.45
N SER A 99 0.85 25.02 -1.18
CA SER A 99 0.94 25.83 0.03
C SER A 99 0.86 24.94 1.27
N ILE A 100 1.74 25.21 2.24
CA ILE A 100 1.79 24.52 3.54
C ILE A 100 0.40 24.48 4.21
N ASN A 101 -0.45 25.48 3.99
CA ASN A 101 -1.81 25.54 4.54
C ASN A 101 -2.75 24.42 4.06
N LYS A 102 -2.43 23.74 2.95
CA LYS A 102 -3.19 22.59 2.45
C LYS A 102 -2.68 21.26 3.02
N ILE A 103 -1.52 21.26 3.67
CA ILE A 103 -0.94 20.08 4.29
C ILE A 103 -1.49 20.01 5.70
N ILE A 104 -2.17 18.92 6.01
CA ILE A 104 -2.69 18.69 7.36
C ILE A 104 -1.50 18.31 8.24
N PHE A 105 -1.44 18.85 9.46
CA PHE A 105 -0.40 18.46 10.39
C PHE A 105 -0.67 17.03 10.91
N PRO A 106 0.34 16.15 11.03
CA PRO A 106 0.12 14.79 11.53
C PRO A 106 -0.44 14.81 12.95
N ALA A 107 -1.16 13.75 13.33
CA ALA A 107 -1.59 13.57 14.70
C ALA A 107 -0.38 13.22 15.57
N VAL A 108 -0.16 13.99 16.63
CA VAL A 108 0.95 13.80 17.58
C VAL A 108 0.40 13.39 18.94
N GLY A 109 0.76 12.20 19.38
CA GLY A 109 0.45 11.67 20.70
C GLY A 109 1.68 11.68 21.60
N ILE A 110 1.56 12.28 22.80
CA ILE A 110 2.59 12.18 23.84
C ILE A 110 2.07 11.21 24.89
N CYS A 111 2.75 10.08 25.06
CA CYS A 111 2.37 9.04 26.01
C CYS A 111 3.50 8.83 27.02
N THR A 112 3.16 8.59 28.28
CA THR A 112 4.12 8.04 29.24
C THR A 112 4.46 6.60 28.84
N ASN A 113 5.72 6.19 29.02
CA ASN A 113 6.09 4.78 28.88
C ASN A 113 5.56 3.95 30.06
N ASN A 114 5.26 4.59 31.19
CA ASN A 114 4.62 3.94 32.33
C ASN A 114 3.13 3.71 32.06
N ARG A 115 2.76 2.45 31.77
CA ARG A 115 1.37 2.07 31.49
C ARG A 115 0.49 1.96 32.74
N ILE A 116 1.08 1.81 33.93
CA ILE A 116 0.36 1.54 35.17
C ILE A 116 0.80 2.51 36.27
N SER A 117 -0.12 3.39 36.68
CA SER A 117 0.14 4.31 37.80
C SER A 117 0.22 3.56 39.14
N LYS A 118 1.37 3.67 39.81
CA LYS A 118 1.59 3.10 41.16
C LYS A 118 0.52 3.58 42.14
N ARG A 119 0.21 4.88 42.13
CA ARG A 119 -0.79 5.48 43.02
C ARG A 119 -2.17 4.86 42.81
N ALA A 120 -2.63 4.79 41.55
CA ALA A 120 -3.93 4.23 41.23
C ALA A 120 -4.02 2.74 41.60
N VAL A 121 -2.95 1.98 41.39
CA VAL A 121 -2.88 0.56 41.78
C VAL A 121 -2.87 0.39 43.29
N THR A 122 -2.16 1.23 44.04
CA THR A 122 -2.17 1.19 45.51
C THR A 122 -3.55 1.54 46.07
N GLU A 123 -4.22 2.56 45.52
CA GLU A 123 -5.60 2.91 45.89
C GLU A 123 -6.58 1.75 45.60
N LEU A 124 -6.45 1.12 44.43
CA LEU A 124 -7.23 -0.07 44.06
C LEU A 124 -6.93 -1.27 44.96
N ALA A 125 -5.66 -1.54 45.27
CA ALA A 125 -5.26 -2.61 46.19
C ALA A 125 -5.89 -2.41 47.57
N ASN A 126 -5.82 -1.20 48.10
CA ASN A 126 -6.43 -0.84 49.38
C ASN A 126 -7.95 -0.99 49.37
N ALA A 127 -8.62 -0.69 48.26
CA ALA A 127 -10.04 -0.93 48.10
C ALA A 127 -10.37 -2.43 48.07
N LEU A 128 -9.60 -3.22 47.31
CA LEU A 128 -9.79 -4.67 47.18
C LEU A 128 -9.52 -5.43 48.48
N LEU A 129 -8.52 -5.03 49.27
CA LEU A 129 -8.19 -5.66 50.55
C LEU A 129 -9.27 -5.47 51.62
N LYS A 130 -10.13 -4.44 51.48
CA LYS A 130 -11.28 -4.23 52.39
C LYS A 130 -12.43 -5.20 52.13
N GLU A 131 -12.43 -5.90 50.99
CA GLU A 131 -13.48 -6.86 50.68
C GLU A 131 -13.23 -8.22 51.37
N LYS A 132 -14.28 -8.79 51.96
CA LYS A 132 -14.22 -10.09 52.68
C LYS A 132 -13.64 -11.24 51.86
N ARG A 133 -13.90 -11.25 50.53
CA ARG A 133 -13.36 -12.27 49.62
C ARG A 133 -11.83 -12.25 49.48
N ASN A 134 -11.20 -11.14 49.85
CA ASN A 134 -9.77 -10.90 49.67
C ASN A 134 -8.98 -10.92 50.99
N GLU A 135 -9.59 -11.28 52.13
CA GLU A 135 -8.94 -11.34 53.46
C GLU A 135 -7.71 -12.26 53.50
N LYS A 136 -7.61 -13.23 52.58
CA LYS A 136 -6.48 -14.16 52.46
C LYS A 136 -5.22 -13.50 51.86
N TYR A 137 -5.35 -12.35 51.19
CA TYR A 137 -4.24 -11.72 50.47
C TYR A 137 -3.61 -10.58 51.27
N ASN A 138 -2.28 -10.53 51.28
CA ASN A 138 -1.52 -9.41 51.83
C ASN A 138 -1.34 -8.31 50.78
N GLU A 139 -1.08 -7.08 51.21
CA GLU A 139 -0.86 -5.92 50.33
C GLU A 139 0.20 -6.19 49.26
N LYS A 140 1.38 -6.70 49.65
CA LYS A 140 2.45 -7.08 48.71
C LYS A 140 1.97 -8.07 47.65
N LYS A 141 1.14 -9.06 48.03
CA LYS A 141 0.61 -10.06 47.12
C LYS A 141 -0.47 -9.47 46.20
N MET A 142 -1.35 -8.62 46.73
CA MET A 142 -2.37 -7.91 45.95
C MET A 142 -1.72 -7.00 44.90
N LEU A 143 -0.73 -6.21 45.30
CA LEU A 143 0.05 -5.35 44.38
C LEU A 143 0.71 -6.20 43.28
N SER A 144 1.37 -7.32 43.64
CA SER A 144 1.98 -8.22 42.65
C SER A 144 0.96 -8.79 41.64
N MET A 145 -0.29 -9.02 42.06
CA MET A 145 -1.35 -9.49 41.18
C MET A 145 -1.88 -8.38 40.26
N LEU A 146 -2.02 -7.16 40.77
CA LEU A 146 -2.49 -6.01 39.98
C LEU A 146 -1.50 -5.60 38.90
N PHE A 147 -0.20 -5.86 39.06
CA PHE A 147 0.78 -5.74 37.98
C PHE A 147 0.46 -6.64 36.78
N GLY A 148 -0.26 -7.75 36.99
CA GLY A 148 -0.74 -8.63 35.92
C GLY A 148 -1.68 -7.94 34.93
N LEU A 149 -2.25 -6.78 35.26
CA LEU A 149 -3.00 -5.95 34.31
C LEU A 149 -2.13 -5.49 33.13
N GLY A 150 -0.80 -5.44 33.30
CA GLY A 150 0.14 -5.12 32.24
C GLY A 150 0.13 -6.13 31.08
N LEU A 151 -0.31 -7.37 31.32
CA LEU A 151 -0.43 -8.40 30.29
C LEU A 151 -1.46 -8.05 29.22
N LEU A 152 -2.42 -7.17 29.51
CA LEU A 152 -3.35 -6.67 28.51
C LEU A 152 -2.65 -5.74 27.51
N TYR A 153 -1.62 -5.00 27.95
CA TYR A 153 -0.87 -4.05 27.12
C TYR A 153 0.29 -4.68 26.36
N ASN A 154 1.04 -5.58 27.00
CA ASN A 154 2.20 -6.24 26.40
C ASN A 154 2.08 -7.76 26.52
N LEU A 155 1.56 -8.36 25.45
CA LEU A 155 1.33 -9.80 25.33
C LEU A 155 2.62 -10.61 25.09
N GLN A 156 3.77 -9.92 24.97
CA GLN A 156 5.09 -10.47 24.61
C GLN A 156 6.09 -10.45 25.77
N MET A 157 5.72 -9.96 26.96
CA MET A 157 6.61 -10.03 28.11
C MET A 157 6.81 -11.48 28.52
N ASP A 158 8.03 -11.99 28.32
CA ASP A 158 8.49 -13.18 29.03
C ASP A 158 8.59 -12.81 30.52
N PRO A 159 7.79 -13.45 31.40
CA PRO A 159 7.80 -13.16 32.82
C PRO A 159 9.15 -13.46 33.50
N ASN A 160 10.11 -14.08 32.79
CA ASN A 160 11.39 -14.51 33.35
C ASN A 160 12.59 -13.60 33.03
N ILE A 161 12.47 -12.60 32.15
CA ILE A 161 13.64 -11.85 31.64
C ILE A 161 13.99 -10.63 32.51
N VAL A 162 13.00 -10.02 33.18
CA VAL A 162 13.23 -8.90 34.11
C VAL A 162 12.25 -9.04 35.26
N ASP A 163 12.74 -9.14 36.50
CA ASP A 163 11.89 -8.97 37.67
C ASP A 163 11.47 -7.49 37.72
N VAL A 164 10.28 -7.21 37.19
CA VAL A 164 9.70 -5.87 37.14
C VAL A 164 9.59 -5.27 38.55
N MET A 165 9.47 -6.11 39.59
CA MET A 165 9.47 -5.65 40.98
C MET A 165 10.86 -5.28 41.47
N GLU A 166 11.91 -5.99 41.03
CA GLU A 166 13.30 -5.62 41.30
C GLU A 166 13.62 -4.29 40.64
N LEU A 167 13.38 -4.16 39.32
CA LEU A 167 13.60 -2.90 38.59
C LEU A 167 12.86 -1.72 39.23
N HIS A 168 11.59 -1.90 39.61
CA HIS A 168 10.81 -0.88 40.31
C HIS A 168 11.40 -0.49 41.68
N GLN A 169 11.98 -1.45 42.41
CA GLN A 169 12.66 -1.17 43.68
C GLN A 169 13.99 -0.44 43.44
N THR A 170 14.76 -0.83 42.41
CA THR A 170 16.03 -0.19 42.06
C THR A 170 15.82 1.26 41.59
N LEU A 171 14.70 1.54 40.93
CA LEU A 171 14.32 2.90 40.51
C LEU A 171 13.96 3.81 41.70
N GLY A 172 13.64 3.28 42.89
CA GLY A 172 13.46 4.07 44.11
C GLY A 172 12.41 5.19 43.98
N GLU A 173 12.85 6.44 44.05
CA GLU A 173 12.01 7.65 43.94
C GLU A 173 11.86 8.18 42.51
N TYR A 174 12.59 7.64 41.52
CA TYR A 174 12.48 8.08 40.13
C TYR A 174 11.11 7.68 39.56
N ASP A 175 10.32 8.67 39.12
CA ASP A 175 9.08 8.39 38.41
C ASP A 175 9.39 7.99 36.96
N VAL A 176 8.94 6.80 36.55
CA VAL A 176 9.04 6.32 35.17
C VAL A 176 8.37 7.29 34.18
N ASN A 177 7.38 8.08 34.63
CA ASN A 177 6.77 9.15 33.86
C ASN A 177 7.73 10.30 33.53
N GLU A 178 8.73 10.53 34.38
CA GLU A 178 9.81 11.50 34.17
C GLU A 178 10.99 10.88 33.42
N LEU A 179 11.17 9.57 33.51
CA LEU A 179 12.30 8.88 32.89
C LEU A 179 12.19 8.81 31.37
N MET A 180 11.02 8.50 30.80
CA MET A 180 10.88 8.30 29.36
C MET A 180 9.46 8.61 28.88
N LYS A 181 9.33 9.53 27.92
CA LYS A 181 8.07 9.78 27.19
C LYS A 181 8.16 9.19 25.79
N ASN A 182 7.06 8.63 25.30
CA ASN A 182 6.94 8.13 23.95
C ASN A 182 6.14 9.15 23.12
N LEU A 183 6.81 9.74 22.14
CA LEU A 183 6.20 10.56 21.11
C LEU A 183 5.72 9.63 20.00
N GLN A 184 4.46 9.77 19.60
CA GLN A 184 3.82 8.95 18.58
C GLN A 184 3.29 9.87 17.50
N PHE A 185 3.49 9.48 16.24
CA PHE A 185 2.99 10.19 15.08
C PHE A 185 2.10 9.27 14.26
N SER A 186 0.98 9.79 13.79
CA SER A 186 0.16 9.12 12.79
C SER A 186 -0.39 10.12 11.78
N ASP A 187 -0.92 9.62 10.67
CA ASP A 187 -1.77 10.45 9.82
C ASP A 187 -2.99 10.96 10.64
N ALA A 188 -3.44 12.17 10.33
CA ALA A 188 -4.54 12.81 11.06
C ALA A 188 -5.88 12.07 10.90
N TYR A 189 -6.02 11.27 9.85
CA TYR A 189 -7.23 10.50 9.57
C TYR A 189 -7.13 9.03 9.98
N ASP A 190 -5.94 8.55 10.34
CA ASP A 190 -5.70 7.15 10.69
C ASP A 190 -5.75 6.95 12.21
N PHE A 191 -6.24 5.79 12.65
CA PHE A 191 -6.05 5.35 14.03
C PHE A 191 -4.57 4.95 14.26
N PRO A 192 -3.92 5.40 15.36
CA PRO A 192 -2.50 5.15 15.62
C PRO A 192 -2.24 3.71 16.08
N ASP A 193 -2.22 2.76 15.12
CA ASP A 193 -1.88 1.36 15.36
C ASP A 193 -0.58 0.97 14.64
N ALA A 194 0.44 0.61 15.43
CA ALA A 194 1.77 0.29 14.93
C ALA A 194 1.81 -0.78 13.81
N PRO A 195 1.16 -1.96 13.94
CA PRO A 195 1.20 -2.99 12.89
C PRO A 195 0.29 -2.68 11.69
N SER A 196 -0.66 -1.76 11.81
CA SER A 196 -1.55 -1.37 10.69
C SER A 196 -0.92 -0.30 9.78
N GLY A 197 0.23 0.26 10.18
CA GLY A 197 0.98 1.25 9.42
C GLY A 197 0.56 2.69 9.73
N SER A 198 1.22 3.66 9.08
CA SER A 198 1.00 5.10 9.33
C SER A 198 1.28 5.50 10.79
N PHE A 199 2.27 4.85 11.40
CA PHE A 199 2.64 5.06 12.80
C PHE A 199 4.16 5.17 12.92
N SER A 200 4.63 6.19 13.64
CA SER A 200 6.03 6.35 14.04
C SER A 200 6.11 6.61 15.53
N MET A 201 7.12 6.07 16.20
CA MET A 201 7.35 6.27 17.62
C MET A 201 8.79 6.69 17.87
N GLN A 202 8.98 7.71 18.70
CA GLN A 202 10.28 8.15 19.21
C GLN A 202 10.22 8.26 20.73
N ILE A 203 11.23 7.70 21.39
CA ILE A 203 11.39 7.82 22.83
C ILE A 203 12.16 9.12 23.13
N VAL A 204 11.67 9.88 24.11
CA VAL A 204 12.26 11.12 24.61
C VAL A 204 12.74 10.87 26.04
N SER A 205 14.06 10.99 26.20
CA SER A 205 14.74 10.93 27.50
C SER A 205 14.52 12.23 28.29
N PRO A 206 14.71 12.21 29.62
CA PRO A 206 14.64 13.43 30.42
C PRO A 206 15.86 14.30 30.13
N HIS A 207 15.73 15.61 30.34
CA HIS A 207 16.80 16.58 30.11
C HIS A 207 17.27 16.67 28.64
N VAL A 208 16.43 16.27 27.69
CA VAL A 208 16.68 16.40 26.26
C VAL A 208 15.57 17.22 25.62
N GLN A 209 15.96 18.23 24.85
CA GLN A 209 15.10 18.91 23.89
C GLN A 209 15.16 18.09 22.60
N LEU A 210 14.05 17.42 22.27
CA LEU A 210 13.89 16.76 20.98
C LEU A 210 13.26 17.75 20.02
N GLU A 211 14.00 18.10 18.97
CA GLU A 211 13.48 18.80 17.79
C GLU A 211 13.09 17.76 16.74
N VAL A 212 11.90 17.90 16.18
CA VAL A 212 11.37 16.99 15.16
C VAL A 212 11.08 17.78 13.90
N LEU A 213 11.79 17.45 12.82
CA LEU A 213 11.52 17.98 11.49
C LEU A 213 10.58 17.00 10.77
N ALA A 214 9.33 17.42 10.56
CA ALA A 214 8.35 16.66 9.80
C ALA A 214 8.33 17.13 8.34
N SER A 215 8.70 16.24 7.42
CA SER A 215 8.64 16.46 5.98
C SER A 215 7.48 15.67 5.37
N ALA A 216 6.54 16.35 4.72
CA ALA A 216 5.38 15.70 4.11
C ALA A 216 5.55 15.55 2.59
N SER A 217 5.20 14.38 2.06
CA SER A 217 5.01 14.13 0.63
C SER A 217 3.58 13.67 0.39
N PHE A 218 2.92 14.21 -0.63
CA PHE A 218 1.55 13.84 -0.96
C PHE A 218 1.54 13.11 -2.31
N THR A 219 0.75 12.05 -2.38
CA THR A 219 0.40 11.39 -3.64
C THR A 219 -1.10 11.55 -3.80
N GLU A 220 -1.53 12.16 -4.91
CA GLU A 220 -2.95 12.36 -5.20
C GLU A 220 -3.29 11.72 -6.54
N ALA A 221 -4.30 10.86 -6.54
CA ALA A 221 -4.85 10.28 -7.76
C ALA A 221 -6.00 11.15 -8.30
N SER A 222 -6.03 11.38 -9.61
CA SER A 222 -7.18 12.02 -10.26
C SER A 222 -8.43 11.17 -10.07
N ARG A 223 -9.57 11.79 -9.75
CA ARG A 223 -10.87 11.09 -9.71
C ARG A 223 -11.28 10.50 -11.06
N ASP A 224 -10.64 10.89 -12.16
CA ASP A 224 -10.88 10.28 -13.46
C ASP A 224 -10.62 8.77 -13.43
N ILE A 225 -9.76 8.23 -12.56
CA ILE A 225 -9.49 6.79 -12.53
C ILE A 225 -10.54 5.98 -11.75
N GLU A 226 -11.57 6.64 -11.19
CA GLU A 226 -12.65 5.99 -10.43
C GLU A 226 -13.42 4.98 -11.28
N HIS A 227 -13.62 5.26 -12.58
CA HIS A 227 -14.27 4.34 -13.51
C HIS A 227 -13.43 3.08 -13.85
N VAL A 228 -12.12 3.09 -13.53
CA VAL A 228 -11.24 1.96 -13.76
C VAL A 228 -11.48 0.91 -12.69
N SER A 229 -11.64 -0.35 -13.11
CA SER A 229 -11.89 -1.45 -12.16
C SER A 229 -10.78 -1.61 -11.11
N LEU A 230 -11.15 -1.97 -9.88
CA LEU A 230 -10.25 -2.22 -8.74
C LEU A 230 -9.03 -3.10 -9.09
N LYS A 231 -9.21 -4.14 -9.90
CA LYS A 231 -8.14 -5.07 -10.30
C LYS A 231 -7.02 -4.40 -11.10
N LEU A 232 -7.37 -3.41 -11.91
CA LEU A 232 -6.42 -2.67 -12.74
C LEU A 232 -5.82 -1.48 -11.99
N ARG A 233 -6.64 -0.75 -11.23
CA ARG A 233 -6.16 0.45 -10.52
C ARG A 233 -5.38 0.15 -9.24
N LYS A 234 -5.62 -1.01 -8.62
CA LYS A 234 -4.94 -1.49 -7.40
C LYS A 234 -4.95 -0.51 -6.20
N CYS A 235 -5.90 0.42 -6.17
CA CYS A 235 -6.09 1.35 -5.06
C CYS A 235 -7.59 1.63 -4.87
N LEU A 236 -7.94 2.19 -3.71
CA LEU A 236 -9.31 2.54 -3.34
C LEU A 236 -9.37 3.99 -2.82
N PHE A 237 -10.38 4.74 -3.26
CA PHE A 237 -10.67 6.10 -2.78
C PHE A 237 -11.40 6.05 -1.44
N PHE A 238 -11.30 7.12 -0.65
CA PHE A 238 -11.77 7.14 0.74
C PHE A 238 -13.29 6.88 0.90
N ASP A 239 -14.07 7.09 -0.14
CA ASP A 239 -15.54 7.03 -0.20
C ASP A 239 -16.10 5.74 -0.86
N GLU A 240 -15.24 4.88 -1.41
CA GLU A 240 -15.69 3.70 -2.16
C GLU A 240 -15.88 2.45 -1.30
N SER A 241 -15.37 2.45 -0.07
CA SER A 241 -15.39 1.26 0.77
C SER A 241 -16.75 1.03 1.39
N SER A 242 -17.30 -0.17 1.21
CA SER A 242 -18.43 -0.64 2.02
C SER A 242 -18.00 -1.10 3.42
N TYR A 243 -16.69 -1.25 3.66
CA TYR A 243 -16.15 -1.76 4.92
C TYR A 243 -15.94 -0.65 5.95
N LEU A 244 -15.56 0.55 5.52
CA LEU A 244 -15.32 1.69 6.41
C LEU A 244 -16.10 2.91 5.89
N PRO A 245 -16.71 3.73 6.77
CA PRO A 245 -17.34 4.99 6.36
C PRO A 245 -16.36 5.97 5.72
N PHE A 246 -15.11 5.95 6.18
CA PHE A 246 -13.99 6.68 5.59
C PHE A 246 -12.83 5.70 5.46
N TYR A 247 -12.41 5.44 4.24
CA TYR A 247 -11.42 4.41 3.95
C TYR A 247 -10.01 4.98 3.96
N THR A 248 -9.18 4.38 4.80
CA THR A 248 -7.73 4.43 4.67
C THR A 248 -7.18 3.01 4.72
N HIS A 249 -6.04 2.79 4.05
CA HIS A 249 -5.38 1.50 4.07
C HIS A 249 -5.07 1.03 5.50
N SER A 250 -4.57 1.93 6.36
CA SER A 250 -4.21 1.64 7.74
C SER A 250 -5.43 1.21 8.57
N ASP A 251 -6.55 1.95 8.49
CA ASP A 251 -7.77 1.62 9.22
C ASP A 251 -8.42 0.33 8.71
N CYS A 252 -8.27 0.02 7.42
CA CYS A 252 -8.73 -1.25 6.86
C CYS A 252 -7.98 -2.43 7.49
N LEU A 253 -6.65 -2.36 7.56
CA LEU A 253 -5.82 -3.38 8.18
C LEU A 253 -6.15 -3.54 9.66
N LEU A 254 -6.35 -2.43 10.38
CA LEU A 254 -6.77 -2.42 11.78
C LEU A 254 -8.11 -3.16 11.95
N LYS A 255 -9.11 -2.81 11.15
CA LYS A 255 -10.43 -3.45 11.25
C LYS A 255 -10.40 -4.93 10.86
N CYS A 256 -9.56 -5.31 9.89
CA CYS A 256 -9.32 -6.70 9.53
C CYS A 256 -8.72 -7.49 10.71
N ARG A 257 -7.67 -6.94 11.33
CA ARG A 257 -7.03 -7.48 12.54
C ARG A 257 -8.01 -7.61 13.71
N MET A 258 -8.81 -6.58 13.95
CA MET A 258 -9.82 -6.59 15.01
C MET A 258 -10.89 -7.66 14.77
N SER A 259 -11.32 -7.84 13.51
CA SER A 259 -12.29 -8.88 13.12
C SER A 259 -11.72 -10.28 13.37
N PHE A 260 -10.45 -10.49 13.05
CA PHE A 260 -9.74 -11.75 13.31
C PHE A 260 -9.67 -12.06 14.81
N LEU A 261 -9.25 -11.10 15.64
CA LEU A 261 -9.19 -11.27 17.09
C LEU A 261 -10.57 -11.52 17.70
N MET A 262 -11.60 -10.86 17.18
CA MET A 262 -12.98 -11.09 17.59
C MET A 262 -13.44 -12.50 17.21
N GLU A 263 -13.13 -13.00 16.03
CA GLU A 263 -13.49 -14.37 15.61
C GLU A 263 -12.78 -15.44 16.44
N LYS A 264 -11.50 -15.24 16.79
CA LYS A 264 -10.71 -16.22 17.54
C LYS A 264 -10.93 -16.17 19.05
N CYS A 265 -11.12 -14.97 19.61
CA CYS A 265 -11.17 -14.76 21.06
C CYS A 265 -12.51 -14.20 21.57
N ASN A 266 -13.51 -13.95 20.70
CA ASN A 266 -14.85 -13.45 21.06
C ASN A 266 -14.85 -12.14 21.88
N CYS A 267 -13.80 -11.34 21.76
CA CYS A 267 -13.66 -10.07 22.48
C CYS A 267 -12.87 -9.06 21.64
N THR A 268 -13.04 -7.78 21.94
CA THR A 268 -12.24 -6.69 21.33
C THR A 268 -11.21 -6.17 22.34
N PRO A 269 -9.91 -6.11 22.01
CA PRO A 269 -8.90 -5.55 22.90
C PRO A 269 -9.25 -4.13 23.36
N PHE A 270 -8.92 -3.79 24.61
CA PHE A 270 -9.30 -2.51 25.20
C PHE A 270 -8.59 -1.30 24.57
N ASN A 271 -7.43 -1.51 23.95
CA ASN A 271 -6.63 -0.48 23.27
C ASN A 271 -7.04 -0.30 21.79
N MET A 272 -8.15 -0.91 21.36
CA MET A 272 -8.67 -0.81 20.01
C MET A 272 -10.07 -0.18 20.02
N PRO A 273 -10.52 0.40 18.89
CA PRO A 273 -11.90 0.86 18.76
C PRO A 273 -12.90 -0.27 19.08
N LYS A 274 -14.03 0.05 19.70
CA LYS A 274 -15.00 -0.97 20.10
C LYS A 274 -15.86 -1.43 18.92
N ILE A 275 -15.89 -2.72 18.66
CA ILE A 275 -16.86 -3.33 17.71
C ILE A 275 -18.25 -3.36 18.36
N ARG A 276 -19.29 -3.03 17.58
CA ARG A 276 -20.68 -3.10 18.06
C ARG A 276 -21.04 -4.53 18.49
N ASN A 277 -21.74 -4.66 19.62
CA ASN A 277 -22.21 -5.93 20.17
C ASN A 277 -21.10 -6.91 20.62
N THR A 278 -19.89 -6.43 20.89
CA THR A 278 -18.79 -7.26 21.40
C THR A 278 -18.31 -6.76 22.77
N LYS A 279 -17.96 -7.69 23.67
CA LYS A 279 -17.35 -7.35 24.96
C LYS A 279 -15.91 -6.88 24.75
N THR A 280 -15.44 -6.00 25.62
CA THR A 280 -14.00 -5.70 25.70
C THR A 280 -13.29 -6.88 26.35
N CYS A 281 -12.11 -7.26 25.83
CA CYS A 281 -11.33 -8.35 26.39
C CYS A 281 -10.93 -8.04 27.84
N ASP A 282 -10.95 -9.06 28.68
CA ASP A 282 -10.50 -9.00 30.06
C ASP A 282 -9.32 -9.96 30.30
N LEU A 283 -8.88 -10.09 31.55
CA LEU A 283 -7.75 -10.95 31.92
C LEU A 283 -7.97 -12.43 31.59
N THR A 284 -9.21 -12.90 31.49
CA THR A 284 -9.53 -14.29 31.14
C THR A 284 -9.25 -14.60 29.67
N ASP A 285 -9.25 -13.57 28.83
CA ASP A 285 -9.03 -13.69 27.38
C ASP A 285 -7.52 -13.61 27.01
N VAL A 286 -6.64 -13.23 27.94
CA VAL A 286 -5.19 -13.08 27.73
C VAL A 286 -4.53 -14.31 27.11
N PRO A 287 -4.78 -15.56 27.58
CA PRO A 287 -4.18 -16.74 26.94
C PRO A 287 -4.54 -16.88 25.46
N CYS A 288 -5.74 -16.48 25.06
CA CYS A 288 -6.16 -16.46 23.66
C CYS A 288 -5.43 -15.36 22.88
N LEU A 289 -5.38 -14.14 23.44
CA LEU A 289 -4.71 -13.00 22.83
C LEU A 289 -3.22 -13.25 22.64
N THR A 290 -2.53 -13.84 23.62
CA THR A 290 -1.11 -14.21 23.52
C THR A 290 -0.88 -15.26 22.45
N LYS A 291 -1.74 -16.30 22.38
CA LYS A 291 -1.65 -17.35 21.36
C LYS A 291 -1.72 -16.77 19.93
N TYR A 292 -2.58 -15.79 19.72
CA TYR A 292 -2.83 -15.20 18.41
C TYR A 292 -2.10 -13.87 18.16
N HIS A 293 -1.26 -13.42 19.11
CA HIS A 293 -0.61 -12.11 19.04
C HIS A 293 0.26 -11.98 17.78
N ALA A 294 1.16 -12.93 17.54
CA ALA A 294 2.07 -12.92 16.39
C ALA A 294 1.33 -12.86 15.05
N GLN A 295 0.30 -13.71 14.87
CA GLN A 295 -0.57 -13.66 13.69
C GLN A 295 -1.24 -12.29 13.55
N SER A 296 -1.80 -11.77 14.65
CA SER A 296 -2.52 -10.50 14.64
C SER A 296 -1.65 -9.30 14.27
N THR A 297 -0.34 -9.37 14.52
CA THR A 297 0.60 -8.31 14.14
C THR A 297 1.06 -8.40 12.70
N THR A 298 0.93 -9.56 12.06
CA THR A 298 1.36 -9.79 10.68
C THR A 298 0.15 -9.76 9.76
N VAL A 299 -0.31 -8.56 9.41
CA VAL A 299 -1.47 -8.36 8.52
C VAL A 299 -0.97 -8.12 7.09
N ARG A 300 -1.51 -8.85 6.11
CA ARG A 300 -1.07 -8.77 4.70
C ARG A 300 -2.25 -8.70 3.73
N PRO A 301 -2.31 -7.69 2.86
CA PRO A 301 -3.39 -7.57 1.88
C PRO A 301 -3.22 -8.50 0.67
N ASP A 302 -1.99 -8.74 0.21
CA ASP A 302 -1.70 -9.64 -0.91
C ASP A 302 -1.01 -10.93 -0.45
N LEU A 303 -1.42 -12.05 -1.05
CA LEU A 303 -0.73 -13.35 -0.98
C LEU A 303 0.33 -13.37 -2.08
N GLU A 304 1.45 -12.68 -1.87
CA GLU A 304 2.66 -13.13 -2.55
C GLU A 304 3.09 -14.44 -1.88
N GLU A 305 3.32 -15.49 -2.68
CA GLU A 305 3.83 -16.76 -2.17
C GLU A 305 5.15 -16.50 -1.44
N ILE A 306 5.11 -16.58 -0.12
CA ILE A 306 6.28 -16.41 0.71
C ILE A 306 7.11 -17.69 0.54
N PRO A 307 8.41 -17.59 0.25
CA PRO A 307 9.27 -18.77 0.31
C PRO A 307 9.08 -19.46 1.66
N PRO A 308 8.97 -20.79 1.72
CA PRO A 308 8.70 -21.50 2.98
C PRO A 308 9.77 -21.23 4.06
N GLU A 309 10.97 -20.77 3.70
CA GLU A 309 11.98 -20.33 4.68
C GLU A 309 11.63 -19.05 5.44
N LEU A 310 10.70 -18.24 4.92
CA LEU A 310 10.22 -16.97 5.47
C LEU A 310 8.82 -17.07 6.08
N GLU A 311 8.18 -18.25 6.00
CA GLU A 311 6.93 -18.51 6.70
C GLU A 311 7.21 -18.68 8.20
N LEU A 312 6.47 -17.92 9.02
CA LEU A 312 6.59 -18.02 10.47
C LEU A 312 5.90 -19.33 10.92
N ASP A 313 6.67 -20.41 11.02
CA ASP A 313 6.20 -21.78 11.35
C ASP A 313 5.33 -21.89 12.62
N LEU A 314 5.50 -20.96 13.56
CA LEU A 314 4.92 -21.07 14.91
C LEU A 314 3.42 -20.82 14.99
N VAL A 315 2.83 -20.11 14.02
CA VAL A 315 1.41 -19.74 14.11
C VAL A 315 0.80 -19.56 12.72
N GLY A 316 0.81 -20.57 11.84
CA GLY A 316 -0.06 -20.63 10.65
C GLY A 316 -0.11 -19.40 9.71
N GLY A 317 0.96 -18.63 9.60
CA GLY A 317 1.04 -17.44 8.73
C GLY A 317 0.35 -16.17 9.26
N GLY A 318 0.49 -15.07 8.52
CA GLY A 318 -0.16 -13.78 8.83
C GLY A 318 -1.66 -13.77 8.50
N ILE A 319 -2.36 -12.70 8.89
CA ILE A 319 -3.77 -12.48 8.52
C ILE A 319 -3.84 -12.01 7.07
N TYR A 320 -4.64 -12.71 6.26
CA TYR A 320 -4.93 -12.32 4.89
C TYR A 320 -6.12 -11.35 4.81
N CYS A 321 -5.88 -10.16 4.27
CA CYS A 321 -6.87 -9.07 4.17
C CYS A 321 -7.04 -8.56 2.72
N PRO A 322 -7.61 -9.36 1.80
CA PRO A 322 -7.71 -9.04 0.37
C PRO A 322 -8.56 -7.80 0.05
N MET A 323 -9.39 -7.37 1.00
CA MET A 323 -10.24 -6.19 0.85
C MET A 323 -9.47 -4.87 1.03
N CYS A 324 -8.26 -4.92 1.60
CA CYS A 324 -7.48 -3.74 1.97
C CYS A 324 -6.51 -3.34 0.86
N TYR A 325 -7.02 -2.63 -0.16
CA TYR A 325 -6.20 -2.00 -1.20
C TYR A 325 -5.50 -0.73 -0.68
N PRO A 326 -4.31 -0.38 -1.17
CA PRO A 326 -3.70 0.92 -0.90
C PRO A 326 -4.66 2.09 -1.17
N THR A 327 -4.60 3.16 -0.38
CA THR A 327 -5.39 4.38 -0.64
C THR A 327 -4.88 5.05 -1.92
N CYS A 328 -5.77 5.46 -2.83
CA CYS A 328 -5.36 6.10 -4.09
C CYS A 328 -4.66 7.45 -3.87
N SER A 329 -5.08 8.20 -2.85
CA SER A 329 -4.45 9.46 -2.43
C SER A 329 -4.01 9.35 -0.97
N LYS A 330 -2.77 9.71 -0.68
CA LYS A 330 -2.20 9.62 0.67
C LYS A 330 -1.13 10.70 0.92
N THR A 331 -1.10 11.20 2.15
CA THR A 331 0.02 11.99 2.67
C THR A 331 0.96 11.07 3.45
N THR A 332 2.26 11.18 3.17
CA THR A 332 3.31 10.42 3.86
C THR A 332 4.22 11.42 4.57
N TYR A 333 4.44 11.20 5.86
CA TYR A 333 5.34 12.02 6.66
C TYR A 333 6.65 11.28 6.90
N ASN A 334 7.76 11.98 6.73
CA ASN A 334 9.07 11.58 7.19
C ASN A 334 9.44 12.44 8.40
N TYR A 335 10.03 11.83 9.43
CA TYR A 335 10.37 12.50 10.67
C TYR A 335 11.87 12.37 10.93
N ASP A 336 12.56 13.50 10.96
CA ASP A 336 13.96 13.57 11.36
C ASP A 336 14.06 14.10 12.79
N TYR A 337 14.79 13.37 13.63
CA TYR A 337 14.87 13.61 15.07
C TYR A 337 16.25 14.17 15.45
N THR A 338 16.28 15.34 16.08
CA THR A 338 17.51 15.94 16.59
C THR A 338 17.41 16.19 18.09
N ASN A 339 18.29 15.54 18.85
CA ASN A 339 18.34 15.64 20.30
C ASN A 339 19.39 16.66 20.74
N VAL A 340 18.98 17.63 21.56
CA VAL A 340 19.87 18.58 22.21
C VAL A 340 19.77 18.37 23.72
N HIS A 341 20.89 18.14 24.39
CA HIS A 341 20.90 18.04 25.85
C HIS A 341 20.62 19.42 26.45
N ILE A 342 19.62 19.48 27.33
CA ILE A 342 19.31 20.70 28.05
C ILE A 342 20.05 20.65 29.39
N PHE A 343 20.99 21.56 29.60
CA PHE A 343 21.64 21.72 30.88
C PHE A 343 20.68 22.43 31.86
N PRO A 344 20.55 21.96 33.12
CA PRO A 344 19.59 22.47 34.09
C PRO A 344 19.64 23.99 34.29
N ASP A 345 20.83 24.58 34.16
CA ASP A 345 21.09 26.02 34.34
C ASP A 345 20.32 26.92 33.34
N HIS A 346 19.71 26.33 32.29
CA HIS A 346 19.03 27.05 31.21
C HIS A 346 17.53 26.77 31.11
N VAL A 347 16.93 25.92 31.96
CA VAL A 347 15.54 25.44 31.77
C VAL A 347 14.49 26.19 32.60
N ASN A 348 14.88 26.94 33.63
CA ASN A 348 13.99 27.85 34.35
C ASN A 348 14.78 28.76 35.29
N PRO A 349 14.89 30.08 35.04
CA PRO A 349 15.50 31.00 36.00
C PRO A 349 14.56 31.34 37.18
N THR A 350 13.30 30.92 37.14
CA THR A 350 12.31 31.19 38.20
C THR A 350 12.46 30.22 39.37
N PRO A 351 12.72 30.73 40.59
CA PRO A 351 12.75 29.93 41.81
C PRO A 351 11.44 29.18 42.05
N ASP A 352 11.49 27.97 42.64
CA ASP A 352 10.32 27.11 42.88
C ASP A 352 9.16 27.76 43.65
N LYS A 353 9.42 28.87 44.35
CA LYS A 353 8.40 29.63 45.09
C LYS A 353 7.43 30.40 44.19
N ASP A 354 7.80 30.63 42.93
CA ASP A 354 7.05 31.43 41.97
C ASP A 354 6.38 30.57 40.87
N LYS A 355 6.46 29.24 40.98
CA LYS A 355 5.77 28.32 40.06
C LYS A 355 4.27 28.29 40.40
N ILE A 356 3.42 28.56 39.40
CA ILE A 356 1.96 28.51 39.53
C ILE A 356 1.53 27.05 39.43
N ASP A 357 0.77 26.55 40.41
CA ASP A 357 0.36 25.14 40.59
C ASP A 357 -0.55 24.53 39.49
N TRP A 358 -0.64 25.12 38.29
CA TRP A 358 -1.46 24.55 37.21
C TRP A 358 -0.92 24.88 35.80
N LEU A 359 0.19 24.23 35.42
CA LEU A 359 0.48 23.92 34.03
C LEU A 359 1.13 22.54 33.93
#